data_AF-A0A7R9E0H8-F1
#
_entry.id   AF-A0A7R9E0H8-F1
#
_cell.length_a   1.000
_cell.length_b   1.000
_cell.length_c   1.000
_cell.angle_alpha   90.00
_cell.angle_beta   90.00
_cell.angle_gamma   90.00
#
_symmetry.space_group_name_H-M   'P 1'
#
loop_
_entity.id
_entity.type
_entity.pdbx_description
1 polymer ?
#
loop_
_entity_poly.entity_id
_entity_poly.type
_entity_poly.pdbx_seq_one_letter_code
_entity_poly.pdbx_strand_id
1 'polypeptide(L)' 'MDEEEIGKNSNVACYSGTRWCGAGNVARNNKDIGLFTDTDNCCKNHDSCDDIILAGQTKYELTNPSLFT' A
#
# COMPACT_ATOMS: atom_id res chain seq x y z
N MET A 1 19.23 0.17 1.31
CA MET A 1 18.35 0.01 0.12
C MET A 1 17.23 0.98 0.37
N ASP A 2 17.44 2.19 -0.14
CA ASP A 2 16.66 3.35 0.24
C ASP A 2 15.23 3.19 -0.33
N GLU A 3 14.24 3.53 0.49
CA GLU A 3 12.81 3.43 0.20
C GLU A 3 12.39 4.23 -1.05
N GLU A 4 13.29 5.08 -1.57
CA GLU A 4 13.09 5.98 -2.71
C GLU A 4 13.20 5.29 -4.10
N GLU A 5 13.80 4.10 -4.21
CA GLU A 5 14.02 3.43 -5.50
C GLU A 5 12.83 2.53 -5.96
N ILE A 6 11.92 2.14 -5.06
CA ILE A 6 10.73 1.34 -5.43
C ILE A 6 9.71 2.19 -6.23
N GLY A 7 9.72 3.51 -6.04
CA GLY A 7 8.76 4.44 -6.65
C GLY A 7 8.99 4.76 -8.12
N LYS A 8 10.12 4.34 -8.73
CA LYS A 8 10.47 4.75 -10.10
C LYS A 8 10.20 3.69 -11.19
N ASN A 9 9.98 2.43 -10.82
CA ASN A 9 9.78 1.33 -11.80
C ASN A 9 8.62 0.36 -11.49
N SER A 10 7.72 0.68 -10.55
CA SER A 10 6.59 -0.21 -10.23
C SER A 10 5.32 0.22 -10.95
N ASN A 11 4.78 -0.64 -11.82
CA ASN A 11 3.39 -0.60 -12.24
C ASN A 11 2.49 -0.94 -11.03
N VAL A 12 2.49 -0.11 -9.98
CA VAL A 12 1.59 -0.28 -8.83
C VAL A 12 0.17 -0.15 -9.37
N ALA A 13 -0.52 -1.28 -9.47
CA ALA A 13 -1.91 -1.32 -9.88
C ALA A 13 -2.77 -0.86 -8.70
N CYS A 14 -3.05 0.44 -8.64
CA CYS A 14 -4.13 0.97 -7.83
C CYS A 14 -5.43 0.97 -8.63
N TYR A 15 -6.55 0.74 -7.94
CA TYR A 15 -7.86 0.82 -8.56
C TYR A 15 -8.09 2.22 -9.16
N SER A 16 -8.50 2.27 -10.43
CA SER A 16 -8.70 3.54 -11.14
C SER A 16 -9.63 4.48 -10.38
N GLY A 17 -9.19 5.72 -10.15
CA GLY A 17 -9.93 6.70 -9.35
C GLY A 17 -9.57 6.70 -7.86
N THR A 18 -8.63 5.85 -7.42
CA THR A 18 -8.06 5.83 -6.07
C THR A 18 -6.55 6.03 -6.13
N ARG A 19 -5.94 6.41 -5.02
CA ARG A 19 -4.48 6.55 -4.86
C ARG A 19 -3.89 5.47 -3.96
N TRP A 20 -4.69 4.86 -3.09
CA TRP A 20 -4.26 3.96 -2.03
C TRP A 20 -4.81 2.54 -2.14
N CYS A 21 -5.79 2.28 -3.00
CA CYS A 21 -6.40 0.96 -3.10
C CYS A 21 -5.65 0.05 -4.09
N GLY A 22 -4.59 -0.62 -3.63
CA GLY A 22 -3.79 -1.54 -4.44
C GLY A 22 -2.74 -2.31 -3.64
N ALA A 23 -1.80 -2.95 -4.34
CA ALA A 23 -0.62 -3.54 -3.73
C ALA A 23 0.38 -2.42 -3.35
N GLY A 24 0.13 -1.78 -2.21
CA GLY A 24 0.69 -0.47 -1.85
C GLY A 24 -0.14 0.66 -2.46
N ASN A 25 0.48 1.82 -2.65
CA ASN A 25 -0.20 3.02 -3.12
C ASN A 25 0.61 3.81 -4.17
N VAL A 26 -0.09 4.63 -4.96
CA VAL A 26 0.47 5.57 -5.94
C VAL A 26 0.35 7.03 -5.49
N ALA A 27 0.08 7.24 -4.19
CA ALA A 27 -0.10 8.55 -3.61
C ALA A 27 1.23 9.30 -3.54
N ARG A 28 1.25 10.57 -3.95
CA ARG A 28 2.46 11.40 -3.89
C ARG A 28 2.81 11.83 -2.47
N ASN A 29 1.82 11.82 -1.58
CA ASN A 29 1.92 12.15 -0.16
C ASN A 29 0.62 11.77 0.56
N ASN A 30 0.61 11.86 1.89
CA ASN A 30 -0.54 11.51 2.73
C ASN A 30 -1.83 12.30 2.46
N LYS A 31 -1.81 13.39 1.67
CA LYS A 31 -2.99 14.17 1.30
C LYS A 31 -3.46 13.91 -0.14
N ASP A 32 -2.72 13.12 -0.92
CA ASP A 32 -3.10 12.75 -2.28
C ASP A 32 -4.19 11.67 -2.22
N ILE A 33 -5.44 12.11 -2.30
CA ILE A 33 -6.64 11.27 -2.30
C ILE A 33 -7.29 11.36 -3.69
N GLY A 34 -7.73 10.21 -4.19
CA GLY A 34 -8.37 10.04 -5.47
C GLY A 34 -9.82 10.52 -5.52
N LEU A 35 -10.44 10.29 -6.69
CA LEU A 35 -11.82 10.66 -7.00
C LEU A 35 -12.81 10.00 -6.05
N PHE A 36 -12.62 8.71 -5.73
CA PHE A 36 -13.47 7.97 -4.80
C PHE A 36 -13.02 8.19 -3.37
N THR A 37 -13.18 9.43 -2.90
CA THR A 37 -12.58 9.93 -1.66
C THR A 37 -12.86 9.07 -0.44
N ASP A 38 -14.11 8.66 -0.20
CA ASP A 38 -14.46 7.85 0.98
C ASP A 38 -13.79 6.47 0.92
N THR A 39 -13.86 5.79 -0.23
CA THR A 39 -13.20 4.50 -0.45
C THR A 39 -11.68 4.61 -0.32
N ASP A 40 -11.09 5.63 -0.91
CA ASP A 40 -9.64 5.81 -0.92
C ASP A 40 -9.09 6.17 0.46
N ASN A 41 -9.86 6.88 1.28
CA ASN A 41 -9.53 7.10 2.68
C ASN A 41 -9.52 5.80 3.50
N CYS A 42 -10.43 4.86 3.22
CA CYS A 42 -10.39 3.54 3.85
C CYS A 42 -9.10 2.79 3.49
N CYS A 43 -8.70 2.79 2.22
CA CYS A 43 -7.45 2.17 1.78
C CYS A 43 -6.21 2.86 2.36
N LYS A 44 -6.22 4.19 2.44
CA LYS A 44 -5.14 4.93 3.10
C LYS A 44 -5.00 4.54 4.57
N ASN A 45 -6.11 4.41 5.30
CA ASN A 45 -6.08 4.00 6.70
C ASN A 45 -5.50 2.58 6.84
N HIS A 46 -5.91 1.67 5.96
CA HIS A 46 -5.32 0.32 5.88
C HIS A 46 -3.80 0.37 5.68
N ASP A 47 -3.32 1.13 4.71
CA ASP A 47 -1.90 1.29 4.40
C ASP A 47 -1.09 1.98 5.52
N SER A 48 -1.78 2.70 6.42
CA SER A 48 -1.16 3.39 7.56
C SER A 48 -1.06 2.50 8.81
N CYS A 49 -1.32 1.20 8.70
CA CYS A 49 -1.21 0.28 9.84
C CYS A 49 0.26 0.12 10.27
N ASP A 50 0.56 0.39 11.55
CA ASP A 50 1.91 0.24 12.12
C ASP A 50 2.28 -1.24 12.38
N ASP A 51 1.30 -2.15 12.35
CA ASP A 51 1.48 -3.57 12.59
C ASP A 51 1.07 -4.40 11.37
N ILE A 52 2.03 -4.64 10.47
CA ILE A 52 1.85 -5.39 9.22
C ILE A 52 2.85 -6.54 9.11
N ILE A 53 2.47 -7.58 8.36
CA ILE A 53 3.35 -8.68 7.96
C ILE A 53 3.42 -8.65 6.43
N LEU A 54 4.47 -8.02 5.87
CA LEU A 54 4.64 -7.92 4.42
C LEU A 54 4.75 -9.32 3.78
N ALA A 55 4.58 -9.38 2.45
CA ALA A 55 4.74 -10.60 1.68
C ALA A 55 6.04 -11.34 2.01
N GLY A 56 5.94 -12.62 2.38
CA GLY A 56 7.06 -13.48 2.76
C GLY A 56 7.65 -13.23 4.16
N GLN A 57 7.20 -12.20 4.88
CA GLN A 57 7.70 -11.92 6.22
C GLN A 57 7.07 -12.84 7.27
N THR A 58 7.77 -12.98 8.40
CA THR A 58 7.29 -13.68 9.58
C THR A 58 7.35 -12.74 10.78
N LYS A 59 6.23 -12.65 11.51
CA LYS A 59 6.11 -11.88 12.77
C LYS A 59 5.16 -12.63 13.69
N TYR A 60 5.40 -12.58 15.00
CA TYR A 60 4.58 -13.31 15.98
C TYR A 60 4.47 -14.81 15.69
N GLU A 61 5.53 -15.41 15.15
CA GLU A 61 5.56 -16.82 14.71
C GLU A 61 4.55 -17.15 13.58
N LEU A 62 3.95 -16.13 12.96
CA LEU A 62 3.07 -16.24 11.80
C LEU A 62 3.81 -15.77 10.55
N THR A 63 3.76 -16.58 9.48
CA THR A 63 4.33 -16.23 8.17
C THR A 63 3.21 -15.83 7.22
N ASN A 64 3.40 -14.74 6.47
CA ASN A 64 2.54 -14.39 5.34
C ASN A 64 3.11 -15.03 4.06
N PRO A 65 2.55 -16.15 3.54
CA PRO A 65 3.03 -16.78 2.31
C PRO A 65 2.50 -16.11 1.03
N SER A 66 1.65 -15.08 1.15
CA SER A 66 1.07 -14.37 0.01
C SER A 66 2.09 -13.46 -0.67
N LEU A 67 1.76 -13.02 -1.88
CA LEU A 67 2.51 -12.01 -2.64
C LEU A 67 2.20 -10.57 -2.19
N PHE A 68 1.18 -10.39 -1.35
CA PHE A 68 0.68 -9.09 -0.92
C PHE A 68 0.55 -9.01 0.61
N THR A 69 0.42 -7.78 1.10
CA THR A 69 0.16 -7.48 2.52
C THR A 69 -1.32 -7.49 2.80
#